data_AF-A0A7S3ZQ98-F1
#
_entry.id   AF-A0A7S3ZQ98-F1
#
_cell.length_a   1.000
_cell.length_b   1.000
_cell.length_c   1.000
_cell.angle_alpha   90.00
_cell.angle_beta   90.00
_cell.angle_gamma   90.00
#
_symmetry.space_group_name_H-M   'P 1'
#
loop_
_entity.id
_entity.type
_entity.pdbx_description
1 polymer ?
#
loop_
_entity_poly.entity_id
_entity_poly.type
_entity_poly.pdbx_seq_one_letter_code
_entity_poly.pdbx_strand_id
1 'polypeptide(L)'
;MCVGLNCALGASAMAPFLKRLSDCAECFVHVYSNAGLPNAMGGYDDTPADMARENVVFAKNGWVNMMGGCCGSTPPHIKAIYEACKDFAPRPLPTLGPPQMWLSGLEDFKIGPDTYNNCGLPFVNVGERCNIAGSRKFKRLIMEGKYPELMDIAKDQVEAGAHVVDINVDDGMLDGLAAMQKFVKMAVTEPDVSRVPFMIDSSKFDIVLAGLKWNQGKAIVNSISLKVGEELFIEHATLLRKHGAAVVVMAFDEQGQAATKEDKVRICKRSYDILVNEPVCFPPEDIIFDPNILTIGTGIEEHNAYGVDFIDACKTIKEICPWCKISGGVSNLSFGFRGANVIRESIHAVFLTEAAKSSGMDMGIVNAAEMLALKDVEEDLLEMCTDAVMNRTDKATEQLTEMSQWFFDCKQAKKDGTQPPRRPRFCKKQPRVVFDWEKNYVPRKQTEPPLPVSKPAQQHTPNPYVYDALASPRVVEARKKRPSLETSQFGDLRTTWTQPADLYPRGFPYFVRGRDSARSYISELFQTRITMYDG
;
A
#
# COMPACT_ATOMS: atom_id res chain seq x y z
N MET A 1 6.98 -26.58 25.74
CA MET A 1 5.90 -26.87 24.77
C MET A 1 6.53 -27.58 23.58
N CYS A 2 5.84 -28.55 22.97
CA CYS A 2 6.34 -29.33 21.83
C CYS A 2 5.19 -29.50 20.82
N VAL A 3 5.46 -29.28 19.54
CA VAL A 3 4.50 -29.42 18.42
C VAL A 3 5.08 -30.36 17.37
N GLY A 4 4.25 -30.98 16.54
CA GLY A 4 4.79 -31.98 15.62
C GLY A 4 3.77 -32.62 14.71
N LEU A 5 4.26 -33.57 13.93
CA LEU A 5 3.46 -34.32 12.95
C LEU A 5 3.44 -35.80 13.33
N ASN A 6 2.30 -36.47 13.15
CA ASN A 6 2.16 -37.91 13.34
C ASN A 6 1.13 -38.53 12.39
N CYS A 7 1.28 -39.82 12.12
CA CYS A 7 0.36 -40.61 11.30
C CYS A 7 0.19 -40.09 9.86
N ALA A 8 -0.82 -40.60 9.13
CA ALA A 8 -1.17 -40.34 7.73
C ALA A 8 -0.08 -40.68 6.67
N LEU A 9 1.17 -40.30 6.90
CA LEU A 9 2.28 -40.37 5.96
C LEU A 9 3.46 -41.17 6.55
N GLY A 10 4.25 -41.76 5.65
CA GLY A 10 5.60 -42.24 5.97
C GLY A 10 6.61 -41.09 6.08
N ALA A 11 7.81 -41.37 6.59
CA ALA A 11 8.82 -40.35 6.88
C ALA A 11 9.23 -39.55 5.63
N SER A 12 9.46 -40.23 4.50
CA SER A 12 9.84 -39.56 3.25
C SER A 12 8.79 -38.53 2.79
N ALA A 13 7.49 -38.84 2.93
CA ALA A 13 6.41 -37.94 2.55
C ALA A 13 6.16 -36.82 3.58
N MET A 14 6.52 -37.01 4.85
CA MET A 14 6.43 -35.98 5.89
C MET A 14 7.50 -34.89 5.79
N ALA A 15 8.66 -35.21 5.20
CA ALA A 15 9.83 -34.33 5.16
C ALA A 15 9.55 -32.86 4.77
N PRO A 16 8.83 -32.54 3.67
CA PRO A 16 8.58 -31.14 3.30
C PRO A 16 7.74 -30.40 4.35
N PHE A 17 6.74 -31.06 4.96
CA PHE A 17 5.89 -30.46 5.98
C PHE A 17 6.64 -30.26 7.29
N LEU A 18 7.47 -31.23 7.66
CA LEU A 18 8.29 -31.14 8.87
C LEU A 18 9.37 -30.05 8.74
N LYS A 19 9.95 -29.87 7.55
CA LYS A 19 10.86 -28.75 7.28
C LYS A 19 10.15 -27.41 7.54
N ARG A 20 8.96 -27.21 6.95
CA ARG A 20 8.18 -25.98 7.13
C ARG A 20 7.84 -25.75 8.60
N LEU A 21 7.38 -26.79 9.31
CA LEU A 21 7.10 -26.70 10.75
C LEU A 21 8.35 -26.36 11.57
N SER A 22 9.49 -26.98 11.24
CA SER A 22 10.78 -26.70 11.88
C SER A 22 11.25 -25.27 11.63
N ASP A 23 10.87 -24.63 10.52
CA ASP A 23 11.28 -23.26 10.21
C ASP A 23 10.46 -22.22 10.96
N CYS A 24 9.20 -22.53 11.32
CA CYS A 24 8.31 -21.59 12.01
C CYS A 24 8.15 -21.86 13.52
N ALA A 25 8.37 -23.10 14.00
CA ALA A 25 8.12 -23.44 15.39
C ALA A 25 9.15 -22.81 16.34
N GLU A 26 8.70 -21.91 17.22
CA GLU A 26 9.53 -21.32 18.29
C GLU A 26 9.78 -22.27 19.47
N CYS A 27 9.17 -23.45 19.44
CA CYS A 27 9.29 -24.47 20.48
C CYS A 27 9.88 -25.78 19.96
N PHE A 28 9.88 -26.82 20.79
CA PHE A 28 10.40 -28.13 20.40
C PHE A 28 9.52 -28.76 19.31
N VAL A 29 10.15 -29.52 18.41
CA VAL A 29 9.46 -30.20 17.30
C VAL A 29 9.56 -31.71 17.47
N HIS A 30 8.44 -32.42 17.34
CA HIS A 30 8.40 -33.88 17.33
C HIS A 30 7.90 -34.46 16.00
N VAL A 31 8.24 -35.71 15.72
CA VAL A 31 7.67 -36.46 14.58
C VAL A 31 7.47 -37.94 14.91
N TYR A 32 6.32 -38.49 14.49
CA TYR A 32 6.00 -39.91 14.59
C TYR A 32 5.46 -40.43 13.24
N SER A 33 6.35 -40.84 12.34
CA SER A 33 5.93 -41.32 11.01
C SER A 33 5.28 -42.70 11.06
N ASN A 34 4.44 -43.02 10.08
CA ASN A 34 4.02 -44.40 9.86
C ASN A 34 5.17 -45.24 9.28
N ALA A 35 5.06 -46.57 9.38
CA ALA A 35 5.91 -47.52 8.67
C ALA A 35 5.49 -47.64 7.18
N GLY A 36 5.57 -46.51 6.48
CA GLY A 36 5.15 -46.38 5.09
C GLY A 36 3.68 -45.97 4.95
N LEU A 37 3.19 -45.98 3.70
CA LEU A 37 1.77 -45.81 3.42
C LEU A 37 1.03 -47.13 3.66
N PRO A 38 -0.25 -47.10 4.08
CA PRO A 38 -1.01 -48.33 4.24
C PRO A 38 -1.13 -49.06 2.90
N ASN A 39 -0.85 -50.36 2.90
CA ASN A 39 -1.02 -51.21 1.73
C ASN A 39 -2.51 -51.54 1.49
N ALA A 40 -2.81 -52.21 0.37
CA ALA A 40 -4.19 -52.54 0.00
C ALA A 40 -4.95 -53.41 1.02
N MET A 41 -4.21 -54.08 1.93
CA MET A 41 -4.77 -54.90 3.01
C MET A 41 -4.84 -54.14 4.34
N GLY A 42 -4.50 -52.84 4.36
CA GLY A 42 -4.45 -52.02 5.57
C GLY A 42 -3.22 -52.26 6.46
N GLY A 43 -2.24 -53.04 5.97
CA GLY A 43 -0.97 -53.28 6.64
C GLY A 43 0.11 -52.25 6.28
N TYR A 44 1.28 -52.40 6.88
CA TYR A 44 2.44 -51.52 6.70
C TYR A 44 3.67 -52.36 6.37
N ASP A 45 4.36 -52.00 5.28
CA ASP A 45 5.39 -52.85 4.67
C ASP A 45 6.82 -52.39 4.97
N ASP A 46 7.01 -51.15 5.44
CA ASP A 46 8.35 -50.66 5.76
C ASP A 46 8.96 -51.48 6.89
N THR A 47 10.17 -51.98 6.67
CA THR A 47 10.92 -52.72 7.67
C THR A 47 11.61 -51.78 8.65
N PRO A 48 12.19 -52.29 9.77
CA PRO A 48 13.01 -51.46 10.66
C PRO A 48 14.16 -50.74 9.95
N ALA A 49 14.75 -51.36 8.92
CA ALA A 49 15.83 -50.75 8.15
C ALA A 49 15.32 -49.60 7.27
N ASP A 50 14.13 -49.74 6.68
CA ASP A 50 13.50 -48.70 5.87
C ASP A 50 13.15 -47.49 6.74
N MET A 51 12.46 -47.72 7.87
CA MET A 51 12.12 -46.66 8.82
C MET A 51 13.35 -45.91 9.34
N ALA A 52 14.43 -46.61 9.66
CA ALA A 52 15.68 -45.99 10.07
C ALA A 52 16.30 -45.12 8.95
N ARG A 53 16.36 -45.65 7.72
CA ARG A 53 16.91 -44.95 6.56
C ARG A 53 16.13 -43.68 6.23
N GLU A 54 14.82 -43.69 6.40
CA GLU A 54 13.97 -42.55 6.06
C GLU A 54 13.93 -41.49 7.17
N ASN A 55 13.79 -41.92 8.44
CA ASN A 55 13.70 -40.98 9.57
C ASN A 55 15.02 -40.29 9.89
N VAL A 56 16.18 -40.90 9.57
CA VAL A 56 17.49 -40.29 9.85
C VAL A 56 17.67 -38.93 9.16
N VAL A 57 16.93 -38.67 8.08
CA VAL A 57 16.93 -37.37 7.39
C VAL A 57 16.51 -36.25 8.32
N PHE A 58 15.55 -36.47 9.22
CA PHE A 58 15.07 -35.45 10.14
C PHE A 58 16.14 -35.04 11.15
N ALA A 59 16.87 -36.03 11.68
CA ALA A 59 17.97 -35.82 12.61
C ALA A 59 19.18 -35.16 11.92
N LYS A 60 19.56 -35.65 10.73
CA LYS A 60 20.66 -35.11 9.92
C LYS A 60 20.50 -33.63 9.61
N ASN A 61 19.28 -33.20 9.32
CA ASN A 61 19.00 -31.80 9.02
C ASN A 61 18.66 -30.96 10.26
N GLY A 62 18.65 -31.56 11.46
CA GLY A 62 18.35 -30.85 12.71
C GLY A 62 16.93 -30.29 12.77
N TRP A 63 15.93 -31.00 12.25
CA TRP A 63 14.54 -30.53 12.20
C TRP A 63 13.70 -30.92 13.42
N VAL A 64 14.19 -31.80 14.28
CA VAL A 64 13.41 -32.41 15.37
C VAL A 64 14.16 -32.48 16.67
N ASN A 65 13.40 -32.46 17.76
CA ASN A 65 13.84 -32.67 19.14
C ASN A 65 13.43 -34.06 19.65
N MET A 66 12.35 -34.62 19.11
CA MET A 66 11.84 -35.95 19.46
C MET A 66 11.39 -36.70 18.22
N MET A 67 11.63 -38.01 18.18
CA MET A 67 11.20 -38.90 17.09
C MET A 67 10.58 -40.17 17.65
N GLY A 68 9.70 -40.79 16.87
CA GLY A 68 9.24 -42.15 17.10
C GLY A 68 8.47 -42.67 15.91
N GLY A 69 7.61 -43.65 16.15
CA GLY A 69 6.80 -44.30 15.12
C GLY A 69 5.32 -44.30 15.47
N CYS A 70 4.47 -44.29 14.45
CA CYS A 70 3.02 -44.34 14.57
C CYS A 70 2.50 -45.68 14.02
N CYS A 71 1.51 -45.68 13.13
CA CYS A 71 0.90 -46.92 12.62
C CYS A 71 1.92 -47.79 11.88
N GLY A 72 1.87 -49.10 12.14
CA GLY A 72 2.81 -50.10 11.59
C GLY A 72 4.17 -50.17 12.31
N SER A 73 4.51 -49.19 13.14
CA SER A 73 5.77 -49.19 13.88
C SER A 73 5.74 -50.17 15.06
N THR A 74 6.85 -50.85 15.30
CA THR A 74 7.03 -51.84 16.38
C THR A 74 8.34 -51.59 17.13
N PRO A 75 8.60 -52.22 18.31
CA PRO A 75 9.84 -52.00 19.05
C PRO A 75 11.13 -52.21 18.22
N PRO A 76 11.21 -53.20 17.29
CA PRO A 76 12.31 -53.27 16.32
C PRO A 76 12.50 -52.00 15.47
N HIS A 77 11.41 -51.37 14.99
CA HIS A 77 11.49 -50.12 14.24
C HIS A 77 12.03 -48.98 15.10
N ILE A 78 11.50 -48.82 16.32
CA ILE A 78 11.96 -47.77 17.25
C ILE A 78 13.44 -47.95 17.60
N LYS A 79 13.88 -49.19 17.83
CA LYS A 79 15.30 -49.50 18.04
C LYS A 79 16.15 -49.08 16.84
N ALA A 80 15.71 -49.40 15.62
CA ALA A 80 16.44 -49.04 14.41
C ALA A 80 16.53 -47.52 14.20
N ILE A 81 15.44 -46.78 14.46
CA ILE A 81 15.42 -45.30 14.42
C ILE A 81 16.39 -44.73 15.46
N TYR A 82 16.35 -45.23 16.70
CA TYR A 82 17.25 -44.80 17.77
C TYR A 82 18.71 -45.02 17.39
N GLU A 83 19.08 -46.23 16.96
CA GLU A 83 20.47 -46.54 16.58
C GLU A 83 20.96 -45.67 15.42
N ALA A 84 20.09 -45.36 14.46
CA ALA A 84 20.43 -44.49 13.34
C ALA A 84 20.56 -43.02 13.73
N CYS A 85 19.91 -42.58 14.82
CA CYS A 85 19.78 -41.16 15.16
C CYS A 85 20.51 -40.72 16.45
N LYS A 86 20.96 -41.65 17.30
CA LYS A 86 21.48 -41.37 18.66
C LYS A 86 22.67 -40.40 18.72
N ASP A 87 23.45 -40.31 17.64
CA ASP A 87 24.66 -39.48 17.58
C ASP A 87 24.39 -38.07 17.00
N PHE A 88 23.15 -37.76 16.59
CA PHE A 88 22.78 -36.43 16.11
C PHE A 88 22.33 -35.52 17.25
N ALA A 89 22.73 -34.25 17.16
CA ALA A 89 22.23 -33.24 18.08
C ALA A 89 20.74 -32.94 17.81
N PRO A 90 19.92 -32.71 18.85
CA PRO A 90 18.56 -32.22 18.69
C PRO A 90 18.52 -30.88 17.95
N ARG A 91 17.39 -30.57 17.30
CA ARG A 91 17.11 -29.26 16.70
C ARG A 91 17.40 -28.13 17.70
N PRO A 92 18.25 -27.15 17.37
CA PRO A 92 18.38 -25.94 18.17
C PRO A 92 17.07 -25.14 18.12
N LEU A 93 16.68 -24.53 19.24
CA LEU A 93 15.60 -23.55 19.21
C LEU A 93 16.02 -22.35 18.35
N PRO A 94 15.11 -21.77 17.54
CA PRO A 94 15.46 -20.65 16.68
C PRO A 94 15.78 -19.42 17.52
N THR A 95 16.71 -18.60 17.04
CA THR A 95 16.87 -17.23 17.57
C THR A 95 15.65 -16.43 17.16
N LEU A 96 14.88 -15.95 18.14
CA LEU A 96 13.71 -15.13 17.88
C LEU A 96 14.15 -13.78 17.29
N GLY A 97 13.58 -13.44 16.14
CA GLY A 97 13.77 -12.14 15.51
C GLY A 97 12.93 -11.04 16.18
N PRO A 98 12.86 -9.85 15.57
CA PRO A 98 11.92 -8.81 15.99
C PRO A 98 10.47 -9.35 16.02
N PRO A 99 9.64 -8.91 16.98
CA PRO A 99 8.23 -9.28 17.04
C PRO A 99 7.50 -8.97 15.72
N GLN A 100 6.73 -9.94 15.23
CA GLN A 100 6.00 -9.84 13.97
C GLN A 100 4.58 -10.34 14.16
N MET A 101 3.62 -9.68 13.51
CA MET A 101 2.23 -10.16 13.55
C MET A 101 2.10 -11.35 12.62
N TRP A 102 1.66 -12.46 13.19
CA TRP A 102 1.24 -13.65 12.46
C TRP A 102 -0.26 -13.81 12.62
N LEU A 103 -0.94 -13.97 11.50
CA LEU A 103 -2.34 -14.32 11.41
C LEU A 103 -2.46 -15.63 10.63
N SER A 104 -3.60 -16.31 10.71
CA SER A 104 -3.85 -17.44 9.83
C SER A 104 -5.33 -17.67 9.55
N GLY A 105 -5.60 -18.08 8.32
CA GLY A 105 -6.76 -18.89 7.98
C GLY A 105 -6.32 -20.35 7.93
N LEU A 106 -6.50 -20.99 6.77
CA LEU A 106 -5.83 -22.25 6.41
C LEU A 106 -4.36 -22.02 6.04
N GLU A 107 -4.04 -20.83 5.51
CA GLU A 107 -2.67 -20.41 5.21
C GLU A 107 -2.18 -19.43 6.27
N ASP A 108 -0.87 -19.42 6.51
CA ASP A 108 -0.23 -18.43 7.37
C ASP A 108 -0.10 -17.10 6.64
N PHE A 109 -0.40 -16.01 7.35
CA PHE A 109 -0.23 -14.67 6.85
C PHE A 109 0.64 -13.88 7.80
N LYS A 110 1.88 -13.64 7.36
CA LYS A 110 2.89 -12.90 8.11
C LYS A 110 2.95 -11.46 7.62
N ILE A 111 2.66 -10.52 8.50
CA ILE A 111 2.71 -9.09 8.17
C ILE A 111 4.14 -8.60 8.40
N GLY A 112 4.79 -8.14 7.32
CA GLY A 112 6.17 -7.69 7.35
C GLY A 112 6.51 -6.70 6.24
N PRO A 113 7.81 -6.36 6.08
CA PRO A 113 8.27 -5.39 5.08
C PRO A 113 7.91 -5.75 3.64
N ASP A 114 7.75 -7.04 3.34
CA ASP A 114 7.43 -7.55 2.01
C ASP A 114 5.92 -7.67 1.74
N THR A 115 5.08 -7.20 2.66
CA THR A 115 3.62 -7.24 2.52
C THR A 115 3.14 -6.01 1.76
N TYR A 116 2.59 -6.23 0.55
CA TYR A 116 2.05 -5.17 -0.30
C TYR A 116 0.64 -5.51 -0.78
N ASN A 117 -0.20 -4.50 -0.96
CA ASN A 117 -1.50 -4.68 -1.61
C ASN A 117 -1.42 -4.71 -3.13
N ASN A 118 -2.58 -4.96 -3.77
CA ASN A 118 -2.77 -4.96 -5.21
C ASN A 118 -2.40 -3.64 -5.92
N CYS A 119 -2.26 -2.53 -5.19
CA CYS A 119 -1.81 -1.23 -5.71
C CYS A 119 -0.30 -0.99 -5.51
N GLY A 120 0.45 -1.94 -4.92
CA GLY A 120 1.88 -1.79 -4.61
C GLY A 120 2.18 -0.93 -3.39
N LEU A 121 1.20 -0.69 -2.51
CA LEU A 121 1.38 0.01 -1.23
C LEU A 121 1.77 -1.01 -0.14
N PRO A 122 2.74 -0.73 0.76
CA PRO A 122 3.08 -1.61 1.87
C PRO A 122 1.97 -1.57 2.93
N PHE A 123 0.86 -2.25 2.64
CA PHE A 123 -0.41 -2.07 3.33
C PHE A 123 -1.27 -3.34 3.23
N VAL A 124 -1.94 -3.69 4.32
CA VAL A 124 -2.84 -4.84 4.37
C VAL A 124 -4.28 -4.40 4.17
N ASN A 125 -4.87 -4.82 3.06
CA ASN A 125 -6.31 -4.69 2.81
C ASN A 125 -7.12 -5.65 3.71
N VAL A 126 -7.97 -5.11 4.57
CA VAL A 126 -9.02 -5.83 5.29
C VAL A 126 -10.35 -5.59 4.55
N GLY A 127 -10.97 -6.62 4.02
CA GLY A 127 -12.18 -6.51 3.19
C GLY A 127 -13.43 -6.16 4.01
N GLU A 128 -14.07 -5.02 3.68
CA GLU A 128 -15.17 -4.43 4.46
C GLU A 128 -16.59 -4.94 4.13
N ARG A 129 -16.78 -5.76 3.08
CA ARG A 129 -18.11 -6.01 2.50
C ARG A 129 -18.92 -7.07 3.22
N CYS A 130 -18.31 -7.86 4.09
CA CYS A 130 -18.99 -8.83 4.95
C CYS A 130 -19.54 -8.17 6.23
N ASN A 131 -20.16 -7.00 6.05
CA ASN A 131 -20.59 -6.11 7.13
C ASN A 131 -22.04 -5.65 6.90
N ILE A 132 -22.91 -5.83 7.90
CA ILE A 132 -24.33 -5.44 7.80
C ILE A 132 -24.51 -3.92 7.65
N ALA A 133 -23.74 -3.12 8.37
CA ALA A 133 -23.84 -1.66 8.32
C ALA A 133 -23.27 -1.09 7.01
N GLY A 134 -22.18 -1.68 6.51
CA GLY A 134 -21.47 -1.22 5.32
C GLY A 134 -22.02 -1.72 3.98
N SER A 135 -22.66 -2.90 3.94
CA SER A 135 -23.04 -3.58 2.70
C SER A 135 -24.53 -3.91 2.63
N ARG A 136 -25.26 -3.15 1.80
CA ARG A 136 -26.69 -3.39 1.53
C ARG A 136 -26.96 -4.81 1.02
N LYS A 137 -26.07 -5.34 0.18
CA LYS A 137 -26.18 -6.72 -0.37
C LYS A 137 -26.03 -7.74 0.76
N PHE A 138 -25.01 -7.59 1.60
CA PHE A 138 -24.75 -8.50 2.73
C PHE A 138 -25.89 -8.48 3.74
N LYS A 139 -26.33 -7.27 4.17
CA LYS A 139 -27.49 -7.09 5.05
C LYS A 139 -28.73 -7.81 4.54
N ARG A 140 -29.07 -7.65 3.26
CA ARG A 140 -30.23 -8.34 2.68
C ARG A 140 -30.08 -9.87 2.77
N LEU A 141 -28.93 -10.40 2.33
CA LEU A 141 -28.71 -11.84 2.25
C LEU A 141 -28.68 -12.51 3.64
N ILE A 142 -28.07 -11.88 4.64
CA ILE A 142 -28.02 -12.44 6.00
C ILE A 142 -29.39 -12.44 6.67
N MET A 143 -30.19 -11.39 6.45
CA MET A 143 -31.58 -11.32 6.93
C MET A 143 -32.48 -12.35 6.23
N GLU A 144 -32.21 -12.65 4.95
CA GLU A 144 -32.90 -13.70 4.19
C GLU A 144 -32.37 -15.11 4.47
N GLY A 145 -31.31 -15.26 5.28
CA GLY A 145 -30.69 -16.56 5.59
C GLY A 145 -29.97 -17.22 4.40
N LYS A 146 -29.58 -16.43 3.40
CA LYS A 146 -28.92 -16.86 2.15
C LYS A 146 -27.41 -16.96 2.30
N TYR A 147 -26.96 -17.94 3.09
CA TYR A 147 -25.55 -18.11 3.44
C TYR A 147 -24.62 -18.50 2.28
N PRO A 148 -25.02 -19.32 1.29
CA PRO A 148 -24.17 -19.58 0.12
C PRO A 148 -23.78 -18.27 -0.59
N GLU A 149 -24.74 -17.37 -0.81
CA GLU A 149 -24.50 -16.08 -1.45
C GLU A 149 -23.71 -15.10 -0.55
N LEU A 150 -23.70 -15.33 0.77
CA LEU A 150 -22.81 -14.61 1.68
C LEU A 150 -21.36 -15.07 1.54
N MET A 151 -21.13 -16.37 1.31
CA MET A 151 -19.79 -16.91 1.04
C MET A 151 -19.25 -16.39 -0.29
N ASP A 152 -20.10 -16.20 -1.30
CA ASP A 152 -19.71 -15.54 -2.55
C ASP A 152 -19.17 -14.12 -2.29
N ILE A 153 -19.80 -13.34 -1.41
CA ILE A 153 -19.28 -12.00 -1.04
C ILE A 153 -17.91 -12.09 -0.37
N ALA A 154 -17.70 -13.06 0.51
CA ALA A 154 -16.41 -13.25 1.17
C ALA A 154 -15.34 -13.66 0.16
N LYS A 155 -15.65 -14.61 -0.72
CA LYS A 155 -14.79 -15.09 -1.80
C LYS A 155 -14.41 -13.97 -2.77
N ASP A 156 -15.39 -13.19 -3.24
CA ASP A 156 -15.17 -12.06 -4.16
C ASP A 156 -14.13 -11.07 -3.59
N GLN A 157 -14.14 -10.82 -2.27
CA GLN A 157 -13.17 -9.92 -1.64
C GLN A 157 -11.77 -10.50 -1.61
N VAL A 158 -11.67 -11.79 -1.31
CA VAL A 158 -10.40 -12.52 -1.24
C VAL A 158 -9.77 -12.64 -2.63
N GLU A 159 -10.57 -12.82 -3.68
CA GLU A 159 -10.13 -12.75 -5.09
C GLU A 159 -9.75 -11.33 -5.51
N ALA A 160 -10.44 -10.31 -5.00
CA ALA A 160 -10.12 -8.89 -5.26
C ALA A 160 -8.87 -8.37 -4.51
N GLY A 161 -8.20 -9.22 -3.71
CA GLY A 161 -6.96 -8.85 -3.01
C GLY A 161 -7.16 -8.38 -1.56
N ALA A 162 -8.24 -8.79 -0.90
CA ALA A 162 -8.34 -8.71 0.56
C ALA A 162 -7.41 -9.77 1.20
N HIS A 163 -6.56 -9.34 2.12
CA HIS A 163 -5.69 -10.23 2.89
C HIS A 163 -6.36 -10.76 4.15
N VAL A 164 -7.39 -10.06 4.63
CA VAL A 164 -8.21 -10.41 5.79
C VAL A 164 -9.65 -10.08 5.45
N VAL A 165 -10.62 -10.87 5.92
CA VAL A 165 -12.06 -10.58 5.75
C VAL A 165 -12.66 -10.09 7.06
N ASP A 166 -13.20 -8.87 7.08
CA ASP A 166 -13.97 -8.33 8.21
C ASP A 166 -15.38 -8.89 8.22
N ILE A 167 -15.82 -9.43 9.36
CA ILE A 167 -17.12 -10.08 9.52
C ILE A 167 -17.88 -9.36 10.61
N ASN A 168 -18.86 -8.54 10.21
CA ASN A 168 -19.74 -7.81 11.13
C ASN A 168 -21.20 -8.24 10.92
N VAL A 169 -21.83 -8.69 12.00
CA VAL A 169 -23.23 -9.14 12.01
C VAL A 169 -24.11 -8.34 12.99
N ASP A 170 -23.68 -7.14 13.37
CA ASP A 170 -24.40 -6.31 14.32
C ASP A 170 -25.62 -5.65 13.65
N ASP A 171 -26.81 -6.06 14.07
CA ASP A 171 -28.07 -5.41 13.72
C ASP A 171 -29.09 -5.64 14.84
N GLY A 172 -29.92 -4.64 15.14
CA GLY A 172 -30.96 -4.76 16.18
C GLY A 172 -32.04 -5.79 15.85
N MET A 173 -32.18 -6.17 14.57
CA MET A 173 -33.19 -7.12 14.10
C MET A 173 -32.67 -8.55 13.98
N LEU A 174 -31.38 -8.79 14.26
CA LEU A 174 -30.72 -10.09 14.07
C LEU A 174 -30.23 -10.64 15.40
N ASP A 175 -30.35 -11.96 15.59
CA ASP A 175 -29.58 -12.66 16.62
C ASP A 175 -28.12 -12.72 16.19
N GLY A 176 -27.35 -11.70 16.55
CA GLY A 176 -25.95 -11.56 16.16
C GLY A 176 -25.07 -12.71 16.66
N LEU A 177 -25.39 -13.31 17.81
CA LEU A 177 -24.63 -14.45 18.34
C LEU A 177 -24.81 -15.68 17.44
N ALA A 178 -26.06 -16.02 17.11
CA ALA A 178 -26.34 -17.13 16.20
C ALA A 178 -25.81 -16.86 14.78
N ALA A 179 -25.94 -15.61 14.30
CA ALA A 179 -25.49 -15.21 12.98
C ALA A 179 -23.98 -15.31 12.82
N MET A 180 -23.20 -14.78 13.79
CA MET A 180 -21.73 -14.85 13.79
C MET A 180 -21.26 -16.30 13.79
N GLN A 181 -21.80 -17.13 14.69
CA GLN A 181 -21.44 -18.55 14.74
C GLN A 181 -21.73 -19.25 13.42
N LYS A 182 -22.91 -19.03 12.84
CA LYS A 182 -23.30 -19.70 11.59
C LYS A 182 -22.44 -19.23 10.42
N PHE A 183 -22.14 -17.94 10.33
CA PHE A 183 -21.29 -17.40 9.28
C PHE A 183 -19.88 -17.99 9.37
N VAL A 184 -19.22 -17.90 10.53
CA VAL A 184 -17.85 -18.39 10.71
C VAL A 184 -17.78 -19.90 10.47
N LYS A 185 -18.74 -20.69 10.98
CA LYS A 185 -18.84 -22.14 10.73
C LYS A 185 -18.84 -22.50 9.24
N MET A 186 -19.55 -21.72 8.43
CA MET A 186 -19.61 -21.96 6.99
C MET A 186 -18.34 -21.45 6.30
N ALA A 187 -17.84 -20.28 6.70
CA ALA A 187 -16.63 -19.70 6.12
C ALA A 187 -15.41 -20.60 6.30
N VAL A 188 -15.23 -21.24 7.47
CA VAL A 188 -14.12 -22.17 7.71
C VAL A 188 -14.20 -23.46 6.89
N THR A 189 -15.37 -23.79 6.32
CA THR A 189 -15.53 -24.96 5.44
C THR A 189 -15.32 -24.64 3.96
N GLU A 190 -15.23 -23.36 3.60
CA GLU A 190 -15.01 -22.90 2.23
C GLU A 190 -13.53 -22.53 2.02
N PRO A 191 -12.71 -23.35 1.31
CA PRO A 191 -11.26 -23.14 1.23
C PRO A 191 -10.86 -21.81 0.60
N ASP A 192 -11.60 -21.35 -0.41
CA ASP A 192 -11.32 -20.08 -1.10
C ASP A 192 -11.50 -18.86 -0.18
N VAL A 193 -12.37 -18.98 0.85
CA VAL A 193 -12.62 -17.95 1.85
C VAL A 193 -11.66 -18.11 3.03
N SER A 194 -11.58 -19.32 3.57
CA SER A 194 -10.82 -19.63 4.78
C SER A 194 -9.31 -19.68 4.59
N ARG A 195 -8.78 -19.63 3.36
CA ARG A 195 -7.33 -19.48 3.15
C ARG A 195 -6.76 -18.24 3.82
N VAL A 196 -7.53 -17.15 3.90
CA VAL A 196 -7.14 -15.91 4.58
C VAL A 196 -7.65 -15.84 6.04
N PRO A 197 -7.00 -15.07 6.93
CA PRO A 197 -7.51 -14.80 8.27
C PRO A 197 -8.83 -14.02 8.26
N PHE A 198 -9.57 -14.13 9.37
CA PHE A 198 -10.79 -13.35 9.61
C PHE A 198 -10.56 -12.26 10.66
N MET A 199 -11.26 -11.14 10.48
CA MET A 199 -11.44 -10.10 11.49
C MET A 199 -12.87 -10.21 12.02
N ILE A 200 -13.00 -10.65 13.27
CA ILE A 200 -14.29 -10.85 13.93
C ILE A 200 -14.76 -9.52 14.49
N ASP A 201 -15.78 -8.92 13.88
CA ASP A 201 -16.27 -7.58 14.19
C ASP A 201 -17.63 -7.58 14.91
N SER A 202 -17.65 -7.06 16.13
CA SER A 202 -18.88 -6.77 16.87
C SER A 202 -18.65 -5.79 18.02
N SER A 203 -19.65 -4.95 18.27
CA SER A 203 -19.76 -4.10 19.46
C SER A 203 -20.09 -4.87 20.75
N LYS A 204 -20.47 -6.15 20.65
CA LYS A 204 -20.82 -7.00 21.79
C LYS A 204 -19.80 -8.12 21.96
N PHE A 205 -19.16 -8.16 23.12
CA PHE A 205 -18.04 -9.06 23.37
C PHE A 205 -18.42 -10.56 23.35
N ASP A 206 -19.65 -10.89 23.72
CA ASP A 206 -20.18 -12.27 23.66
C ASP A 206 -20.27 -12.78 22.21
N ILE A 207 -20.63 -11.92 21.25
CA ILE A 207 -20.63 -12.24 19.81
C ILE A 207 -19.20 -12.44 19.31
N VAL A 208 -18.26 -11.58 19.72
CA VAL A 208 -16.83 -11.73 19.40
C VAL A 208 -16.31 -13.10 19.86
N LEU A 209 -16.53 -13.44 21.13
CA LEU A 209 -16.11 -14.73 21.68
C LEU A 209 -16.78 -15.92 20.96
N ALA A 210 -18.04 -15.77 20.54
CA ALA A 210 -18.73 -16.79 19.77
C ALA A 210 -18.06 -17.01 18.40
N GLY A 211 -17.68 -15.94 17.70
CA GLY A 211 -16.93 -16.02 16.44
C GLY A 211 -15.57 -16.69 16.62
N LEU A 212 -14.78 -16.25 17.61
CA LEU A 212 -13.45 -16.80 17.89
C LEU A 212 -13.47 -18.31 18.18
N LYS A 213 -14.48 -18.79 18.93
CA LYS A 213 -14.60 -20.23 19.25
C LYS A 213 -14.83 -21.12 18.02
N TRP A 214 -15.35 -20.56 16.92
CA TRP A 214 -15.54 -21.28 15.66
C TRP A 214 -14.45 -21.01 14.63
N ASN A 215 -13.54 -20.07 14.92
CA ASN A 215 -12.43 -19.76 14.04
C ASN A 215 -11.27 -20.75 14.22
N GLN A 216 -10.75 -21.29 13.12
CA GLN A 216 -9.68 -22.28 13.15
C GLN A 216 -8.28 -21.66 13.33
N GLY A 217 -7.99 -20.57 12.60
CA GLY A 217 -6.69 -19.91 12.60
C GLY A 217 -6.56 -18.77 13.62
N LYS A 218 -5.49 -17.99 13.54
CA LYS A 218 -5.29 -16.79 14.35
C LYS A 218 -6.00 -15.60 13.70
N ALA A 219 -7.12 -15.20 14.31
CA ALA A 219 -7.96 -14.09 13.87
C ALA A 219 -7.54 -12.73 14.47
N ILE A 220 -8.11 -11.67 13.91
CA ILE A 220 -8.15 -10.34 14.52
C ILE A 220 -9.52 -10.14 15.18
N VAL A 221 -9.56 -9.53 16.36
CA VAL A 221 -10.79 -9.07 17.01
C VAL A 221 -10.99 -7.59 16.77
N ASN A 222 -12.14 -7.20 16.25
CA ASN A 222 -12.56 -5.82 16.07
C ASN A 222 -13.84 -5.56 16.89
N SER A 223 -13.80 -4.88 18.02
CA SER A 223 -12.64 -4.31 18.72
C SER A 223 -12.92 -4.27 20.22
N ILE A 224 -11.93 -3.85 21.01
CA ILE A 224 -12.10 -3.47 22.41
C ILE A 224 -11.72 -2.00 22.59
N SER A 225 -12.15 -1.38 23.69
CA SER A 225 -11.83 0.02 24.00
C SER A 225 -11.98 0.31 25.49
N LEU A 226 -11.43 1.45 25.93
CA LEU A 226 -11.54 1.93 27.32
C LEU A 226 -12.91 2.54 27.64
N LYS A 227 -13.82 2.65 26.66
CA LYS A 227 -15.21 3.13 26.84
C LYS A 227 -15.95 2.43 27.98
N VAL A 228 -15.68 1.15 28.17
CA VAL A 228 -16.32 0.30 29.19
C VAL A 228 -15.63 0.37 30.56
N GLY A 229 -14.60 1.21 30.68
CA GLY A 229 -13.73 1.28 31.85
C GLY A 229 -12.58 0.27 31.78
N GLU A 230 -11.55 0.55 32.58
CA GLU A 230 -10.28 -0.19 32.58
C GLU A 230 -10.41 -1.64 33.02
N GLU A 231 -11.22 -1.94 34.03
CA GLU A 231 -11.40 -3.29 34.57
C GLU A 231 -11.93 -4.26 33.49
N LEU A 232 -13.01 -3.87 32.78
CA LEU A 232 -13.60 -4.70 31.74
C LEU A 232 -12.71 -4.77 30.49
N PHE A 233 -11.98 -3.69 30.19
CA PHE A 233 -10.97 -3.68 29.13
C PHE A 233 -9.86 -4.71 29.39
N ILE A 234 -9.33 -4.77 30.62
CA ILE A 234 -8.34 -5.76 31.07
C ILE A 234 -8.92 -7.17 30.99
N GLU A 235 -10.15 -7.39 31.45
CA GLU A 235 -10.82 -8.69 31.38
C GLU A 235 -10.93 -9.18 29.93
N HIS A 236 -11.46 -8.33 29.04
CA HIS A 236 -11.60 -8.66 27.62
C HIS A 236 -10.23 -8.96 27.00
N ALA A 237 -9.23 -8.09 27.20
CA ALA A 237 -7.88 -8.30 26.67
C ALA A 237 -7.25 -9.61 27.19
N THR A 238 -7.42 -9.93 28.46
CA THR A 238 -6.93 -11.18 29.05
C THR A 238 -7.55 -12.41 28.37
N LEU A 239 -8.86 -12.37 28.11
CA LEU A 239 -9.57 -13.44 27.41
C LEU A 239 -9.11 -13.57 25.96
N LEU A 240 -8.95 -12.45 25.25
CA LEU A 240 -8.48 -12.45 23.86
C LEU A 240 -7.05 -13.00 23.73
N ARG A 241 -6.16 -12.64 24.66
CA ARG A 241 -4.81 -13.19 24.76
C ARG A 241 -4.84 -14.71 24.97
N LYS A 242 -5.73 -15.20 25.86
CA LYS A 242 -5.91 -16.63 26.11
C LYS A 242 -6.40 -17.38 24.86
N HIS A 243 -7.21 -16.73 24.03
CA HIS A 243 -7.64 -17.27 22.74
C HIS A 243 -6.55 -17.18 21.64
N GLY A 244 -5.46 -16.43 21.87
CA GLY A 244 -4.37 -16.28 20.91
C GLY A 244 -4.71 -15.38 19.72
N ALA A 245 -5.70 -14.48 19.85
CA ALA A 245 -6.11 -13.57 18.79
C ALA A 245 -5.30 -12.26 18.81
N ALA A 246 -5.16 -11.63 17.64
CA ALA A 246 -4.78 -10.22 17.56
C ALA A 246 -5.98 -9.33 17.88
N VAL A 247 -5.75 -8.06 18.23
CA VAL A 247 -6.81 -7.19 18.72
C VAL A 247 -6.72 -5.77 18.15
N VAL A 248 -7.85 -5.28 17.64
CA VAL A 248 -8.07 -3.87 17.34
C VAL A 248 -8.52 -3.16 18.62
N VAL A 249 -7.83 -2.08 18.96
CA VAL A 249 -8.11 -1.22 20.10
C VAL A 249 -8.52 0.14 19.59
N MET A 250 -9.81 0.46 19.73
CA MET A 250 -10.33 1.76 19.31
C MET A 250 -9.83 2.85 20.25
N ALA A 251 -9.50 4.02 19.69
CA ALA A 251 -9.23 5.23 20.46
C ALA A 251 -10.56 5.82 21.01
N PHE A 252 -11.16 5.10 21.94
CA PHE A 252 -12.40 5.46 22.63
C PHE A 252 -12.21 5.15 24.11
N ASP A 253 -12.32 6.17 24.96
CA ASP A 253 -12.21 6.02 26.42
C ASP A 253 -13.48 6.51 27.13
N GLU A 254 -13.42 6.64 28.45
CA GLU A 254 -14.53 7.07 29.29
C GLU A 254 -14.99 8.52 28.97
N GLN A 255 -14.16 9.33 28.29
CA GLN A 255 -14.47 10.70 27.88
C GLN A 255 -15.09 10.76 26.48
N GLY A 256 -15.04 9.67 25.70
CA GLY A 256 -15.65 9.61 24.38
C GLY A 256 -14.69 9.11 23.30
N GLN A 257 -15.10 9.33 22.05
CA GLN A 257 -14.32 9.00 20.87
C GLN A 257 -13.24 10.05 20.61
N ALA A 258 -12.01 9.62 20.32
CA ALA A 258 -10.90 10.52 20.03
C ALA A 258 -11.08 11.25 18.69
N ALA A 259 -11.28 12.57 18.75
CA ALA A 259 -11.40 13.43 17.57
C ALA A 259 -10.07 14.08 17.17
N THR A 260 -9.33 14.63 18.14
CA THR A 260 -8.07 15.37 17.92
C THR A 260 -6.86 14.44 17.88
N LYS A 261 -5.76 14.88 17.29
CA LYS A 261 -4.47 14.17 17.33
C LYS A 261 -4.05 13.83 18.76
N GLU A 262 -4.16 14.78 19.68
CA GLU A 262 -3.72 14.64 21.07
C GLU A 262 -4.52 13.55 21.79
N ASP A 263 -5.84 13.52 21.62
CA ASP A 263 -6.69 12.48 22.22
C ASP A 263 -6.42 11.10 21.63
N LYS A 264 -6.20 11.02 20.32
CA LYS A 264 -5.84 9.76 19.64
C LYS A 264 -4.56 9.17 20.24
N VAL A 265 -3.51 9.99 20.34
CA VAL A 265 -2.21 9.57 20.90
C VAL A 265 -2.35 9.21 22.38
N ARG A 266 -3.02 10.04 23.18
CA ARG A 266 -3.22 9.83 24.62
C ARG A 266 -3.92 8.51 24.91
N ILE A 267 -5.02 8.24 24.21
CA ILE A 267 -5.83 7.03 24.43
C ILE A 267 -5.06 5.79 23.97
N CYS A 268 -4.47 5.80 22.77
CA CYS A 268 -3.67 4.67 22.28
C CYS A 268 -2.47 4.37 23.20
N LYS A 269 -1.79 5.40 23.73
CA LYS A 269 -0.68 5.21 24.66
C LYS A 269 -1.15 4.60 25.98
N ARG A 270 -2.24 5.11 26.58
CA ARG A 270 -2.83 4.54 27.80
C ARG A 270 -3.21 3.07 27.59
N SER A 271 -3.90 2.77 26.49
CA SER A 271 -4.28 1.39 26.14
C SER A 271 -3.07 0.49 25.93
N TYR A 272 -2.02 0.98 25.26
CA TYR A 272 -0.78 0.22 25.08
C TYR A 272 -0.17 -0.15 26.42
N ASP A 273 0.00 0.82 27.32
CA ASP A 273 0.61 0.61 28.63
C ASP A 273 -0.19 -0.38 29.48
N ILE A 274 -1.52 -0.37 29.41
CA ILE A 274 -2.36 -1.35 30.11
C ILE A 274 -2.19 -2.75 29.51
N LEU A 275 -2.15 -2.86 28.18
CA LEU A 275 -2.10 -4.14 27.48
C LEU A 275 -0.76 -4.86 27.64
N VAL A 276 0.36 -4.16 27.48
CA VAL A 276 1.69 -4.79 27.45
C VAL A 276 2.23 -5.11 28.84
N ASN A 277 1.77 -4.40 29.88
CA ASN A 277 2.22 -4.60 31.26
C ASN A 277 1.35 -5.64 32.00
N GLU A 278 1.76 -6.02 33.20
CA GLU A 278 0.94 -6.83 34.10
C GLU A 278 -0.36 -6.10 34.47
N PRO A 279 -1.51 -6.81 34.57
CA PRO A 279 -1.64 -8.27 34.53
C PRO A 279 -1.87 -8.87 33.12
N VAL A 280 -2.03 -8.05 32.07
CA VAL A 280 -2.46 -8.53 30.75
C VAL A 280 -1.31 -9.19 29.98
N CYS A 281 -0.15 -8.53 29.89
CA CYS A 281 1.03 -8.96 29.13
C CYS A 281 0.71 -9.41 27.68
N PHE A 282 -0.11 -8.62 26.98
CA PHE A 282 -0.47 -8.84 25.59
C PHE A 282 0.75 -8.66 24.67
N PRO A 283 0.98 -9.54 23.68
CA PRO A 283 2.06 -9.35 22.71
C PRO A 283 1.88 -8.03 21.94
N PRO A 284 2.84 -7.09 21.98
CA PRO A 284 2.67 -5.78 21.37
C PRO A 284 2.51 -5.82 19.84
N GLU A 285 3.10 -6.81 19.19
CA GLU A 285 2.95 -7.08 17.76
C GLU A 285 1.54 -7.51 17.34
N ASP A 286 0.72 -7.97 18.29
CA ASP A 286 -0.67 -8.38 18.07
C ASP A 286 -1.68 -7.26 18.40
N ILE A 287 -1.20 -6.09 18.83
CA ILE A 287 -2.02 -4.91 19.10
C ILE A 287 -2.12 -4.06 17.83
N ILE A 288 -3.35 -3.81 17.39
CA ILE A 288 -3.68 -2.89 16.30
C ILE A 288 -4.44 -1.72 16.91
N PHE A 289 -3.95 -0.49 16.79
CA PHE A 289 -4.73 0.68 17.16
C PHE A 289 -5.61 1.13 16.01
N ASP A 290 -6.85 1.49 16.31
CA ASP A 290 -7.69 2.31 15.43
C ASP A 290 -7.87 3.70 16.06
N PRO A 291 -7.07 4.70 15.63
CA PRO A 291 -7.19 6.08 16.09
C PRO A 291 -8.51 6.78 15.70
N ASN A 292 -9.48 6.08 15.11
CA ASN A 292 -10.70 6.59 14.48
C ASN A 292 -10.43 7.45 13.25
N ILE A 293 -10.66 6.88 12.07
CA ILE A 293 -10.83 7.66 10.85
C ILE A 293 -12.22 8.31 10.87
N LEU A 294 -12.24 9.64 10.93
CA LEU A 294 -13.46 10.45 10.97
C LEU A 294 -13.72 11.15 9.63
N THR A 295 -14.96 11.56 9.40
CA THR A 295 -15.40 12.11 8.11
C THR A 295 -14.89 13.54 7.88
N ILE A 296 -14.25 13.78 6.75
CA ILE A 296 -13.88 15.13 6.26
C ILE A 296 -14.91 15.64 5.24
N GLY A 297 -14.81 16.91 4.86
CA GLY A 297 -15.68 17.49 3.82
C GLY A 297 -17.14 17.63 4.24
N THR A 298 -17.39 17.80 5.54
CA THR A 298 -18.75 17.88 6.10
C THR A 298 -19.34 19.29 6.07
N GLY A 299 -18.51 20.31 5.79
CA GLY A 299 -18.88 21.73 5.90
C GLY A 299 -18.72 22.32 7.30
N ILE A 300 -18.29 21.51 8.28
CA ILE A 300 -17.98 21.94 9.66
C ILE A 300 -16.46 22.11 9.76
N GLU A 301 -16.00 23.29 10.18
CA GLU A 301 -14.57 23.67 10.15
C GLU A 301 -13.72 22.75 11.02
N GLU A 302 -14.25 22.36 12.19
CA GLU A 302 -13.63 21.45 13.14
C GLU A 302 -13.32 20.07 12.55
N HIS A 303 -14.05 19.66 11.51
CA HIS A 303 -13.87 18.35 10.86
C HIS A 303 -12.82 18.37 9.75
N ASN A 304 -12.34 19.56 9.33
CA ASN A 304 -11.38 19.67 8.24
C ASN A 304 -10.02 19.04 8.60
N ALA A 305 -9.63 19.10 9.88
CA ALA A 305 -8.35 18.57 10.34
C ALA A 305 -8.33 17.04 10.54
N TYR A 306 -9.47 16.35 10.53
CA TYR A 306 -9.55 14.93 10.91
C TYR A 306 -8.66 13.99 10.08
N GLY A 307 -8.45 14.29 8.79
CA GLY A 307 -7.56 13.51 7.92
C GLY A 307 -6.09 13.64 8.36
N VAL A 308 -5.60 14.87 8.49
CA VAL A 308 -4.21 15.14 8.89
C VAL A 308 -3.96 14.75 10.35
N ASP A 309 -4.93 14.96 11.25
CA ASP A 309 -4.83 14.57 12.66
C ASP A 309 -4.65 13.06 12.82
N PHE A 310 -5.34 12.25 12.01
CA PHE A 310 -5.15 10.80 11.98
C PHE A 310 -3.74 10.46 11.50
N ILE A 311 -3.31 10.99 10.36
CA ILE A 311 -1.99 10.74 9.76
C ILE A 311 -0.88 11.10 10.75
N ASP A 312 -0.98 12.25 11.39
CA ASP A 312 -0.02 12.72 12.38
C ASP A 312 -0.03 11.88 13.66
N ALA A 313 -1.22 11.51 14.16
CA ALA A 313 -1.35 10.64 15.32
C ALA A 313 -0.73 9.27 15.05
N CYS A 314 -0.91 8.71 13.84
CA CYS A 314 -0.31 7.45 13.45
C CYS A 314 1.20 7.45 13.65
N LYS A 315 1.87 8.48 13.13
CA LYS A 315 3.32 8.62 13.24
C LYS A 315 3.76 8.63 14.71
N THR A 316 3.11 9.46 15.54
CA THR A 316 3.45 9.54 16.97
C THR A 316 3.16 8.23 17.70
N ILE A 317 2.05 7.54 17.40
CA ILE A 317 1.73 6.25 18.01
C ILE A 317 2.80 5.20 17.66
N LYS A 318 3.24 5.12 16.40
CA LYS A 318 4.32 4.20 15.99
C LYS A 318 5.64 4.49 16.70
N GLU A 319 5.93 5.75 17.02
CA GLU A 319 7.13 6.16 17.75
C GLU A 319 7.09 5.78 19.24
N ILE A 320 5.93 5.90 19.89
CA ILE A 320 5.80 5.72 21.36
C ILE A 320 5.25 4.35 21.80
N CYS A 321 4.64 3.60 20.88
CA CYS A 321 4.05 2.27 21.10
C CYS A 321 4.76 1.26 20.18
N PRO A 322 5.93 0.73 20.57
CA PRO A 322 6.72 -0.12 19.68
C PRO A 322 5.97 -1.41 19.31
N TRP A 323 6.25 -1.90 18.10
CA TRP A 323 5.70 -3.13 17.50
C TRP A 323 4.22 -3.13 17.15
N CYS A 324 3.40 -2.25 17.73
CA CYS A 324 1.99 -2.17 17.41
C CYS A 324 1.75 -1.87 15.93
N LYS A 325 0.54 -2.17 15.47
CA LYS A 325 0.04 -1.84 14.15
C LYS A 325 -1.03 -0.76 14.23
N ILE A 326 -1.32 -0.14 13.11
CA ILE A 326 -2.39 0.86 13.00
C ILE A 326 -3.34 0.47 11.89
N SER A 327 -4.64 0.59 12.19
CA SER A 327 -5.75 0.42 11.27
C SER A 327 -6.78 1.53 11.37
N GLY A 328 -7.82 1.41 10.55
CA GLY A 328 -8.97 2.29 10.54
C GLY A 328 -9.96 1.95 9.42
N GLY A 329 -11.23 2.31 9.64
CA GLY A 329 -12.28 2.26 8.63
C GLY A 329 -12.11 3.37 7.58
N VAL A 330 -11.43 3.08 6.47
CA VAL A 330 -11.06 4.07 5.44
C VAL A 330 -12.29 4.68 4.78
N SER A 331 -13.34 3.87 4.60
CA SER A 331 -14.63 4.31 4.07
C SER A 331 -15.29 5.44 4.88
N ASN A 332 -14.99 5.59 6.18
CA ASN A 332 -15.56 6.63 7.04
C ASN A 332 -15.09 8.03 6.65
N LEU A 333 -13.85 8.16 6.15
CA LEU A 333 -13.25 9.44 5.76
C LEU A 333 -14.09 10.18 4.72
N SER A 334 -14.66 9.43 3.77
CA SER A 334 -15.35 9.96 2.59
C SER A 334 -16.88 9.90 2.68
N PHE A 335 -17.46 9.75 3.89
CA PHE A 335 -18.91 9.71 4.06
C PHE A 335 -19.63 11.01 3.66
N GLY A 336 -18.95 12.16 3.67
CA GLY A 336 -19.48 13.41 3.14
C GLY A 336 -19.82 13.36 1.64
N PHE A 337 -19.22 12.44 0.89
CA PHE A 337 -19.34 12.35 -0.58
C PHE A 337 -20.04 11.06 -1.05
N ARG A 338 -20.94 10.50 -0.24
CA ARG A 338 -21.71 9.29 -0.60
C ARG A 338 -22.45 9.47 -1.93
N GLY A 339 -22.23 8.53 -2.86
CA GLY A 339 -22.82 8.54 -4.22
C GLY A 339 -21.88 9.05 -5.32
N ALA A 340 -20.81 9.75 -4.95
CA ALA A 340 -19.73 10.18 -5.84
C ALA A 340 -18.49 9.26 -5.68
N ASN A 341 -18.60 8.01 -6.12
CA ASN A 341 -17.55 6.98 -5.92
C ASN A 341 -16.16 7.42 -6.40
N VAL A 342 -16.06 8.08 -7.56
CA VAL A 342 -14.79 8.58 -8.10
C VAL A 342 -14.07 9.50 -7.10
N ILE A 343 -14.81 10.39 -6.41
CA ILE A 343 -14.24 11.27 -5.38
C ILE A 343 -13.84 10.44 -4.16
N ARG A 344 -14.69 9.52 -3.71
CA ARG A 344 -14.41 8.69 -2.53
C ARG A 344 -13.14 7.86 -2.73
N GLU A 345 -13.02 7.18 -3.86
CA GLU A 345 -11.86 6.38 -4.26
C GLU A 345 -10.59 7.25 -4.37
N SER A 346 -10.72 8.48 -4.90
CA SER A 346 -9.61 9.44 -4.97
C SER A 346 -9.15 9.91 -3.59
N ILE A 347 -10.09 10.20 -2.67
CA ILE A 347 -9.80 10.53 -1.26
C ILE A 347 -9.08 9.35 -0.59
N HIS A 348 -9.56 8.13 -0.81
CA HIS A 348 -8.96 6.92 -0.25
C HIS A 348 -7.53 6.69 -0.76
N ALA A 349 -7.29 6.85 -2.06
CA ALA A 349 -5.97 6.70 -2.66
C ALA A 349 -4.93 7.68 -2.06
N VAL A 350 -5.32 8.95 -1.92
CA VAL A 350 -4.48 10.00 -1.30
C VAL A 350 -4.23 9.68 0.16
N PHE A 351 -5.30 9.47 0.93
CA PHE A 351 -5.22 9.22 2.37
C PHE A 351 -4.38 7.99 2.69
N LEU A 352 -4.62 6.86 2.02
CA LEU A 352 -3.87 5.63 2.25
C LEU A 352 -2.40 5.79 1.88
N THR A 353 -2.10 6.51 0.78
CA THR A 353 -0.70 6.73 0.40
C THR A 353 0.04 7.53 1.45
N GLU A 354 -0.54 8.63 1.94
CA GLU A 354 0.06 9.44 3.00
C GLU A 354 0.12 8.69 4.34
N ALA A 355 -0.98 8.08 4.78
CA ALA A 355 -1.04 7.36 6.04
C ALA A 355 -0.07 6.17 6.08
N ALA A 356 0.01 5.38 5.01
CA ALA A 356 0.89 4.21 4.96
C ALA A 356 2.36 4.60 4.76
N LYS A 357 2.69 5.47 3.79
CA LYS A 357 4.09 5.81 3.48
C LYS A 357 4.69 6.82 4.43
N SER A 358 3.94 7.84 4.82
CA SER A 358 4.45 8.98 5.60
C SER A 358 4.33 8.75 7.11
N SER A 359 3.37 7.93 7.56
CA SER A 359 3.06 7.76 8.99
C SER A 359 3.06 6.32 9.51
N GLY A 360 3.23 5.32 8.65
CA GLY A 360 3.35 3.92 9.06
C GLY A 360 2.04 3.24 9.44
N MET A 361 0.91 3.64 8.83
CA MET A 361 -0.34 2.87 8.89
C MET A 361 -0.15 1.52 8.19
N ASP A 362 -0.41 0.42 8.89
CA ASP A 362 -0.05 -0.93 8.43
C ASP A 362 -1.18 -1.62 7.66
N MET A 363 -2.45 -1.35 8.01
CA MET A 363 -3.61 -2.03 7.46
C MET A 363 -4.86 -1.17 7.51
N GLY A 364 -5.93 -1.53 6.79
CA GLY A 364 -7.20 -0.78 6.87
C GLY A 364 -8.39 -1.55 6.35
N ILE A 365 -9.55 -1.23 6.91
CA ILE A 365 -10.83 -1.78 6.48
C ILE A 365 -11.27 -0.98 5.24
N VAL A 366 -11.22 -1.65 4.09
CA VAL A 366 -11.37 -1.09 2.74
C VAL A 366 -12.23 -1.99 1.87
N ASN A 367 -12.81 -1.41 0.82
CA ASN A 367 -13.32 -2.19 -0.29
C ASN A 367 -12.17 -2.58 -1.23
N ALA A 368 -11.62 -3.79 -1.08
CA ALA A 368 -10.47 -4.25 -1.85
C ALA A 368 -10.64 -4.16 -3.39
N ALA A 369 -11.89 -4.29 -3.87
CA ALA A 369 -12.21 -4.19 -5.30
C ALA A 369 -12.23 -2.75 -5.85
N GLU A 370 -12.35 -1.74 -4.99
CA GLU A 370 -12.43 -0.32 -5.35
C GLU A 370 -11.12 0.43 -5.01
N MET A 371 -10.04 -0.31 -4.73
CA MET A 371 -8.74 0.30 -4.45
C MET A 371 -8.15 0.96 -5.69
N LEU A 372 -7.97 2.28 -5.62
CA LEU A 372 -7.38 3.10 -6.68
C LEU A 372 -5.93 3.43 -6.33
N ALA A 373 -4.99 3.19 -7.26
CA ALA A 373 -3.60 3.59 -7.07
C ALA A 373 -3.46 5.12 -7.27
N LEU A 374 -2.60 5.76 -6.47
CA LEU A 374 -2.43 7.23 -6.51
C LEU A 374 -2.12 7.78 -7.91
N LYS A 375 -1.33 7.05 -8.70
CA LYS A 375 -0.94 7.43 -10.07
C LYS A 375 -2.10 7.43 -11.06
N ASP A 376 -3.18 6.73 -10.74
CA ASP A 376 -4.36 6.58 -11.60
C ASP A 376 -5.45 7.60 -11.22
N VAL A 377 -5.22 8.41 -10.18
CA VAL A 377 -6.09 9.53 -9.79
C VAL A 377 -5.92 10.69 -10.79
N GLU A 378 -7.03 11.26 -11.25
CA GLU A 378 -7.02 12.43 -12.14
C GLU A 378 -6.31 13.62 -11.47
N GLU A 379 -5.52 14.39 -12.23
CA GLU A 379 -4.62 15.42 -11.68
C GLU A 379 -5.32 16.49 -10.83
N ASP A 380 -6.51 16.93 -11.24
CA ASP A 380 -7.30 17.91 -10.49
C ASP A 380 -7.89 17.32 -9.21
N LEU A 381 -8.42 16.09 -9.27
CA LEU A 381 -8.90 15.36 -8.09
C LEU A 381 -7.78 15.04 -7.12
N LEU A 382 -6.58 14.70 -7.62
CA LEU A 382 -5.42 14.43 -6.79
C LEU A 382 -5.08 15.66 -5.94
N GLU A 383 -5.01 16.84 -6.54
CA GLU A 383 -4.71 18.08 -5.82
C GLU A 383 -5.84 18.43 -4.83
N MET A 384 -7.11 18.41 -5.26
CA MET A 384 -8.26 18.68 -4.37
C MET A 384 -8.35 17.72 -3.19
N CYS A 385 -8.17 16.41 -3.43
CA CYS A 385 -8.21 15.40 -2.39
C CYS A 385 -7.02 15.53 -1.44
N THR A 386 -5.84 15.88 -1.96
CA THR A 386 -4.66 16.17 -1.13
C THR A 386 -4.90 17.39 -0.25
N ASP A 387 -5.47 18.45 -0.81
CA ASP A 387 -5.81 19.67 -0.08
C ASP A 387 -6.81 19.40 1.05
N ALA A 388 -7.80 18.53 0.82
CA ALA A 388 -8.80 18.14 1.82
C ALA A 388 -8.25 17.20 2.88
N VAL A 389 -7.51 16.15 2.49
CA VAL A 389 -6.95 15.17 3.42
C VAL A 389 -5.89 15.79 4.32
N MET A 390 -5.02 16.61 3.74
CA MET A 390 -3.91 17.26 4.46
C MET A 390 -4.27 18.64 5.02
N ASN A 391 -5.54 19.06 4.89
CA ASN A 391 -6.06 20.35 5.35
C ASN A 391 -5.18 21.55 4.93
N ARG A 392 -4.78 21.61 3.65
CA ARG A 392 -3.84 22.64 3.13
C ARG A 392 -4.49 23.98 2.82
N THR A 393 -5.81 23.98 2.59
CA THR A 393 -6.60 25.19 2.29
C THR A 393 -8.00 25.07 2.88
N ASP A 394 -8.50 26.21 3.35
CA ASP A 394 -9.88 26.45 3.77
C ASP A 394 -10.93 26.17 2.68
N LYS A 395 -10.53 26.15 1.41
CA LYS A 395 -11.44 25.94 0.26
C LYS A 395 -11.63 24.50 -0.16
N ALA A 396 -10.92 23.55 0.46
CA ALA A 396 -10.89 22.18 0.00
C ALA A 396 -12.29 21.52 0.02
N THR A 397 -13.05 21.77 1.08
CA THR A 397 -14.43 21.26 1.23
C THR A 397 -15.36 21.83 0.18
N GLU A 398 -15.31 23.14 -0.09
CA GLU A 398 -16.12 23.79 -1.13
C GLU A 398 -15.81 23.20 -2.51
N GLN A 399 -14.52 23.09 -2.84
CA GLN A 399 -14.05 22.57 -4.14
C GLN A 399 -14.47 21.11 -4.37
N LEU A 400 -14.32 20.24 -3.37
CA LEU A 400 -14.77 18.86 -3.47
C LEU A 400 -16.30 18.75 -3.55
N THR A 401 -17.02 19.63 -2.87
CA THR A 401 -18.50 19.66 -2.91
C THR A 401 -19.00 20.10 -4.29
N GLU A 402 -18.41 21.13 -4.89
CA GLU A 402 -18.70 21.56 -6.27
C GLU A 402 -18.38 20.45 -7.28
N MET A 403 -17.24 19.78 -7.10
CA MET A 403 -16.83 18.65 -7.94
C MET A 403 -17.81 17.47 -7.80
N SER A 404 -18.26 17.18 -6.58
CA SER A 404 -19.27 16.15 -6.30
C SER A 404 -20.60 16.48 -6.98
N GLN A 405 -21.05 17.73 -6.88
CA GLN A 405 -22.28 18.17 -7.55
C GLN A 405 -22.17 18.00 -9.07
N TRP A 406 -21.02 18.36 -9.67
CA TRP A 406 -20.79 18.15 -11.08
C TRP A 406 -20.88 16.68 -11.50
N PHE A 407 -20.37 15.73 -10.70
CA PHE A 407 -20.52 14.30 -10.99
C PHE A 407 -21.99 13.85 -10.97
N PHE A 408 -22.78 14.37 -10.02
CA PHE A 408 -24.22 14.10 -9.98
C PHE A 408 -24.94 14.68 -11.20
N ASP A 409 -24.65 15.92 -11.56
CA ASP A 409 -25.25 16.58 -12.72
C ASP A 409 -24.87 15.88 -14.04
N CYS A 410 -23.63 15.37 -14.16
CA CYS A 410 -23.21 14.53 -15.30
C CYS A 410 -23.98 13.22 -15.37
N LYS A 411 -24.20 12.54 -14.23
CA LYS A 411 -25.03 11.31 -14.17
C LYS A 411 -26.47 11.61 -14.58
N GLN A 412 -27.03 12.73 -14.13
CA GLN A 412 -28.38 13.16 -14.47
C GLN A 412 -28.50 13.52 -15.95
N ALA A 413 -27.57 14.31 -16.49
CA ALA A 413 -27.53 14.66 -17.91
C ALA A 413 -27.44 13.42 -18.82
N LYS A 414 -26.67 12.40 -18.42
CA LYS A 414 -26.60 11.12 -19.14
C LYS A 414 -27.95 10.38 -19.15
N LYS A 415 -28.70 10.45 -18.04
CA LYS A 415 -30.03 9.84 -17.93
C LYS A 415 -31.07 10.58 -18.76
N ASP A 416 -30.97 11.91 -18.81
CA ASP A 416 -31.91 12.79 -19.52
C ASP A 416 -31.55 12.99 -20.99
N GLY A 417 -30.39 12.48 -21.43
CA GLY A 417 -29.90 12.64 -22.80
C GLY A 417 -29.43 14.07 -23.15
N THR A 418 -29.12 14.89 -22.14
CA THR A 418 -28.68 16.27 -22.31
C THR A 418 -27.16 16.40 -22.30
N GLN A 419 -26.64 17.55 -22.74
CA GLN A 419 -25.21 17.83 -22.69
C GLN A 419 -24.72 17.89 -21.23
N PRO A 420 -23.58 17.26 -20.89
CA PRO A 420 -23.03 17.34 -19.54
C PRO A 420 -22.62 18.78 -19.21
N PRO A 421 -22.78 19.20 -17.93
CA PRO A 421 -22.33 20.51 -17.49
C PRO A 421 -20.81 20.64 -17.60
N ARG A 422 -20.34 21.89 -17.68
CA ARG A 422 -18.91 22.17 -17.73
C ARG A 422 -18.26 21.78 -16.41
N ARG A 423 -17.16 21.01 -16.50
CA ARG A 423 -16.34 20.63 -15.34
C ARG A 423 -15.83 21.88 -14.60
N PRO A 424 -15.97 21.94 -13.26
CA PRO A 424 -15.32 22.96 -12.45
C PRO A 424 -13.82 22.99 -12.75
N ARG A 425 -13.26 24.18 -13.01
CA ARG A 425 -11.83 24.31 -13.28
C ARG A 425 -11.09 24.49 -11.98
N PHE A 426 -10.29 23.51 -11.61
CA PHE A 426 -9.26 23.68 -10.61
C PHE A 426 -7.94 23.99 -11.30
N CYS A 427 -7.44 25.20 -11.09
CA CYS A 427 -6.08 25.56 -11.52
C CYS A 427 -5.14 25.30 -10.34
N LYS A 428 -4.25 24.31 -10.50
CA LYS A 428 -3.07 24.18 -9.64
C LYS A 428 -2.35 25.52 -9.61
N LYS A 429 -2.31 26.19 -8.46
CA LYS A 429 -1.53 27.41 -8.29
C LYS A 429 -0.06 26.99 -8.29
N GLN A 430 0.52 26.84 -9.47
CA GLN A 430 1.97 26.73 -9.55
C GLN A 430 2.55 28.03 -8.98
N PRO A 431 3.41 27.97 -7.95
CA PRO A 431 4.08 29.17 -7.48
C PRO A 431 4.78 29.76 -8.68
N ARG A 432 4.41 31.00 -9.03
CA ARG A 432 5.08 31.71 -10.10
C ARG A 432 6.52 31.86 -9.64
N VAL A 433 7.44 31.08 -10.19
CA VAL A 433 8.86 31.23 -9.92
C VAL A 433 9.24 32.57 -10.52
N VAL A 434 9.18 33.62 -9.70
CA VAL A 434 9.64 34.95 -10.09
C VAL A 434 11.15 34.86 -10.06
N PHE A 435 11.74 34.63 -11.22
CA PHE A 435 13.18 34.77 -11.38
C PHE A 435 13.50 36.25 -11.18
N ASP A 436 13.95 36.60 -9.98
CA ASP A 436 14.41 37.95 -9.65
C ASP A 436 15.69 38.21 -10.45
N TRP A 437 15.54 38.89 -11.59
CA TRP A 437 16.64 39.25 -12.47
C TRP A 437 17.61 40.23 -11.81
N GLU A 438 17.22 40.95 -10.77
CA GLU A 438 18.12 41.90 -10.10
C GLU A 438 18.98 41.20 -9.04
N LYS A 439 18.44 40.17 -8.37
CA LYS A 439 19.19 39.37 -7.38
C LYS A 439 19.93 38.16 -7.94
N ASN A 440 19.38 37.46 -8.93
CA ASN A 440 19.91 36.18 -9.41
C ASN A 440 20.67 36.27 -10.73
N TYR A 441 20.67 37.45 -11.38
CA TYR A 441 21.53 37.68 -12.53
C TYR A 441 22.94 38.06 -12.08
N VAL A 442 23.88 37.13 -12.22
CA VAL A 442 25.30 37.45 -12.15
C VAL A 442 25.75 37.80 -13.58
N PRO A 443 26.17 39.05 -13.88
CA PRO A 443 26.67 39.42 -15.19
C PRO A 443 27.91 38.58 -15.48
N ARG A 444 27.79 37.58 -16.35
CA ARG A 444 28.96 36.85 -16.83
C ARG A 444 29.67 37.73 -17.84
N LYS A 445 30.98 37.94 -17.64
CA LYS A 445 31.84 38.56 -18.66
C LYS A 445 31.64 37.79 -19.97
N GLN A 446 31.27 38.50 -21.02
CA GLN A 446 31.20 37.94 -22.37
C GLN A 446 32.63 37.52 -22.74
N THR A 447 32.95 36.25 -22.56
CA THR A 447 34.20 35.68 -23.06
C THR A 447 34.02 35.52 -24.56
N GLU A 448 34.79 36.27 -25.35
CA GLU A 448 34.86 36.07 -26.79
C GLU A 448 35.14 34.59 -27.08
N PRO A 449 34.42 33.96 -28.02
CA PRO A 449 34.73 32.60 -28.42
C PRO A 449 36.17 32.55 -29.00
N PRO A 450 36.91 31.46 -28.77
CA PRO A 450 38.29 31.37 -29.22
C PRO A 450 38.39 31.49 -30.75
N LEU A 451 39.41 32.21 -31.22
CA LEU A 451 39.68 32.39 -32.64
C LEU A 451 39.97 31.03 -33.32
N PRO A 452 39.62 30.88 -34.62
CA PRO A 452 39.98 29.68 -35.38
C PRO A 452 41.51 29.49 -35.38
N VAL A 453 41.99 28.32 -34.97
CA VAL A 453 43.43 28.03 -34.84
C VAL A 453 44.06 27.44 -36.11
N SER A 454 43.26 27.03 -37.10
CA SER A 454 43.79 26.43 -38.33
C SER A 454 44.21 27.51 -39.33
N LYS A 455 45.42 27.38 -39.91
CA LYS A 455 45.94 28.25 -40.98
C LYS A 455 44.94 28.47 -42.13
N PRO A 456 44.22 27.44 -42.63
CA PRO A 456 43.23 27.64 -43.69
C PRO A 456 42.06 28.52 -43.26
N ALA A 457 41.58 28.41 -42.02
CA ALA A 457 40.47 29.22 -41.52
C ALA A 457 40.86 30.68 -41.26
N GLN A 458 42.13 30.93 -40.90
CA GLN A 458 42.67 32.28 -40.72
C GLN A 458 42.93 33.00 -42.06
N GLN A 459 43.13 32.27 -43.15
CA GLN A 459 43.51 32.80 -44.47
C GLN A 459 42.38 32.77 -45.50
N HIS A 460 41.17 32.33 -45.14
CA HIS A 460 40.07 32.26 -46.09
C HIS A 460 39.41 33.62 -46.30
N THR A 461 39.54 34.17 -47.50
CA THR A 461 38.68 35.26 -47.99
C THR A 461 37.28 34.68 -48.25
N PRO A 462 36.19 35.22 -47.65
CA PRO A 462 34.84 34.74 -47.93
C PRO A 462 34.54 34.78 -49.42
N ASN A 463 33.83 33.78 -49.95
CA ASN A 463 33.31 33.86 -51.31
C ASN A 463 32.41 35.11 -51.41
N PRO A 464 32.57 35.96 -52.44
CA PRO A 464 31.62 37.06 -52.67
C PRO A 464 30.21 36.46 -52.83
N TYR A 465 29.20 37.11 -52.27
CA TYR A 465 27.82 36.64 -52.27
C TYR A 465 27.24 36.72 -53.70
N VAL A 466 27.55 35.74 -54.55
CA VAL A 466 27.22 35.73 -56.00
C VAL A 466 25.70 35.71 -56.26
N TYR A 467 24.89 35.40 -55.24
CA TYR A 467 23.44 35.28 -55.36
C TYR A 467 22.68 36.62 -55.44
N ASP A 468 23.30 37.76 -55.08
CA ASP A 468 22.61 39.06 -55.16
C ASP A 468 22.57 39.64 -56.59
N ALA A 469 23.44 39.18 -57.49
CA ALA A 469 23.50 39.59 -58.90
C ALA A 469 22.66 38.69 -59.86
N LEU A 470 21.86 37.76 -59.33
CA LEU A 470 21.01 36.87 -60.14
C LEU A 470 19.85 37.64 -60.80
N ALA A 471 20.06 38.11 -62.02
CA ALA A 471 19.06 38.81 -62.85
C ALA A 471 18.03 37.88 -63.53
N SER A 472 17.71 36.73 -62.90
CA SER A 472 16.69 35.83 -63.45
C SER A 472 15.31 36.49 -63.40
N PRO A 473 14.56 36.53 -64.53
CA PRO A 473 13.23 37.15 -64.56
C PRO A 473 12.27 36.61 -63.49
N ARG A 474 12.36 35.31 -63.17
CA ARG A 474 11.56 34.64 -62.14
C ARG A 474 11.85 35.16 -60.72
N VAL A 475 13.10 35.51 -60.42
CA VAL A 475 13.52 36.02 -59.09
C VAL A 475 13.07 37.47 -58.92
N VAL A 476 13.16 38.27 -59.98
CA VAL A 476 12.65 39.66 -60.00
C VAL A 476 11.13 39.69 -59.81
N GLU A 477 10.40 38.78 -60.45
CA GLU A 477 8.95 38.70 -60.34
C GLU A 477 8.48 38.20 -58.96
N ALA A 478 9.22 37.29 -58.32
CA ALA A 478 8.96 36.87 -56.95
C ALA A 478 9.17 38.01 -55.93
N ARG A 479 10.16 38.89 -56.13
CA ARG A 479 10.41 40.06 -55.29
C ARG A 479 9.27 41.10 -55.35
N LYS A 480 8.55 41.20 -56.48
CA LYS A 480 7.39 42.09 -56.64
C LYS A 480 6.13 41.61 -55.90
N LYS A 481 6.03 40.31 -55.59
CA LYS A 481 4.83 39.70 -54.96
C LYS A 481 4.80 39.77 -53.43
N ARG A 482 5.86 40.26 -52.78
CA ARG A 482 5.88 40.46 -51.33
C ARG A 482 5.37 41.87 -50.99
N PRO A 483 4.31 42.02 -50.18
CA PRO A 483 3.92 43.34 -49.68
C PRO A 483 5.04 43.91 -48.80
N SER A 484 5.29 45.21 -48.90
CA SER A 484 6.11 45.92 -47.91
C SER A 484 5.41 45.82 -46.56
N LEU A 485 5.96 45.01 -45.65
CA LEU A 485 5.53 45.02 -44.26
C LEU A 485 5.98 46.37 -43.66
N GLU A 486 5.04 47.29 -43.43
CA GLU A 486 5.28 48.53 -42.65
C GLU A 486 5.45 48.26 -41.14
N THR A 487 5.84 47.05 -40.74
CA THR A 487 6.00 46.66 -39.33
C THR A 487 7.28 45.87 -39.12
N SER A 488 8.43 46.54 -39.27
CA SER A 488 9.59 46.33 -38.41
C SER A 488 10.59 47.47 -38.65
N GLN A 489 11.50 47.67 -37.71
CA GLN A 489 12.47 48.76 -37.64
C GLN A 489 13.57 48.68 -38.72
N PHE A 490 13.33 47.91 -39.77
CA PHE A 490 14.22 47.66 -40.90
C PHE A 490 13.53 48.16 -42.17
N GLY A 491 14.13 49.14 -42.85
CA GLY A 491 13.62 49.67 -44.12
C GLY A 491 13.50 48.59 -45.20
N ASP A 492 12.64 48.88 -46.19
CA ASP A 492 12.30 48.06 -47.37
C ASP A 492 13.10 46.75 -47.54
N LEU A 493 12.46 45.60 -47.31
CA LEU A 493 13.05 44.26 -47.46
C LEU A 493 13.54 43.91 -48.89
N ARG A 494 13.47 44.88 -49.82
CA ARG A 494 14.05 44.81 -51.17
C ARG A 494 15.47 45.39 -51.26
N THR A 495 16.04 45.95 -50.19
CA THR A 495 17.42 46.48 -50.18
C THR A 495 18.44 45.36 -50.43
N THR A 496 19.37 45.61 -51.35
CA THR A 496 20.52 44.73 -51.65
C THR A 496 21.49 44.69 -50.48
N TRP A 497 21.97 43.51 -50.09
CA TRP A 497 22.81 43.33 -48.89
C TRP A 497 24.31 43.52 -49.16
N THR A 498 24.67 44.01 -50.35
CA THR A 498 26.04 44.40 -50.69
C THR A 498 26.50 45.54 -49.81
N GLN A 499 27.35 45.23 -48.83
CA GLN A 499 27.95 46.21 -47.94
C GLN A 499 29.31 46.71 -48.47
N PRO A 500 29.64 48.00 -48.28
CA PRO A 500 30.97 48.55 -48.58
C PRO A 500 32.08 47.81 -47.82
N ALA A 501 33.22 47.54 -48.46
CA ALA A 501 34.32 46.78 -47.88
C ALA A 501 35.03 47.50 -46.71
N ASP A 502 34.77 48.79 -46.52
CA ASP A 502 35.30 49.66 -45.47
C ASP A 502 34.41 49.75 -44.22
N LEU A 503 33.22 49.13 -44.24
CA LEU A 503 32.26 49.18 -43.13
C LEU A 503 32.71 48.39 -41.88
N TYR A 504 33.66 47.45 -42.01
CA TYR A 504 34.17 46.64 -40.89
C TYR A 504 35.62 47.03 -40.54
N PRO A 505 35.96 47.20 -39.25
CA PRO A 505 37.34 47.42 -38.82
C PRO A 505 38.22 46.22 -39.22
N ARG A 506 39.47 46.48 -39.68
CA ARG A 506 40.42 45.42 -40.12
C ARG A 506 40.71 44.33 -39.08
N GLY A 507 40.32 44.52 -37.83
CA GLY A 507 40.49 43.57 -36.71
C GLY A 507 39.35 42.58 -36.48
N PHE A 508 38.28 42.57 -37.29
CA PHE A 508 37.16 41.62 -37.17
C PHE A 508 37.20 40.55 -38.28
N PRO A 509 37.76 39.35 -38.04
CA PRO A 509 37.73 38.29 -39.04
C PRO A 509 36.35 37.62 -39.09
N TYR A 510 35.60 37.96 -40.13
CA TYR A 510 34.66 37.17 -40.92
C TYR A 510 34.17 35.83 -40.32
N PHE A 511 32.87 35.78 -40.00
CA PHE A 511 32.17 34.57 -39.57
C PHE A 511 32.20 33.46 -40.64
N VAL A 512 33.02 32.43 -40.44
CA VAL A 512 32.80 31.09 -40.99
C VAL A 512 33.06 30.09 -39.87
N ARG A 513 32.00 29.62 -39.21
CA ARG A 513 32.11 28.54 -38.21
C ARG A 513 32.35 27.23 -38.94
N GLY A 514 33.59 26.73 -38.92
CA GLY A 514 33.89 25.37 -39.35
C GLY A 514 33.10 24.35 -38.52
N ARG A 515 32.68 23.25 -39.16
CA ARG A 515 31.89 22.17 -38.55
C ARG A 515 32.49 21.65 -37.24
N ASP A 516 33.82 21.71 -37.13
CA ASP A 516 34.56 21.16 -35.99
C ASP A 516 34.55 22.07 -34.75
N SER A 517 34.57 23.40 -34.91
CA SER A 517 34.52 24.33 -33.77
C SER A 517 33.14 24.39 -33.13
N ALA A 518 32.07 24.28 -33.93
CA ALA A 518 30.71 24.12 -33.43
C ALA A 518 30.53 22.80 -32.69
N ARG A 519 31.09 21.70 -33.20
CA ARG A 519 30.98 20.37 -32.59
C ARG A 519 31.73 20.30 -31.26
N SER A 520 32.93 20.89 -31.17
CA SER A 520 33.69 20.95 -29.93
C SER A 520 32.98 21.80 -28.88
N TYR A 521 32.47 22.97 -29.26
CA TYR A 521 31.69 23.83 -28.36
C TYR A 521 30.42 23.15 -27.84
N ILE A 522 29.66 22.48 -28.73
CA ILE A 522 28.47 21.73 -28.33
C ILE A 522 28.85 20.57 -27.38
N SER A 523 29.91 19.82 -27.69
CA SER A 523 30.34 18.69 -26.86
C SER A 523 30.77 19.14 -25.46
N GLU A 524 31.51 20.25 -25.38
CA GLU A 524 31.92 20.85 -24.11
C GLU A 524 30.71 21.37 -23.32
N LEU A 525 29.73 21.96 -23.99
CA LEU A 525 28.50 22.45 -23.37
C LEU A 525 27.66 21.30 -22.79
N PHE A 526 27.57 20.16 -23.49
CA PHE A 526 26.92 18.94 -22.97
C PHE A 526 27.68 18.34 -21.79
N GLN A 527 29.01 18.24 -21.86
CA GLN A 527 29.80 17.61 -20.79
C GLN A 527 29.91 18.46 -19.53
N THR A 528 29.90 19.79 -19.65
CA THR A 528 30.15 20.69 -18.52
C THR A 528 28.89 21.30 -17.91
N ARG A 529 27.74 21.28 -18.61
CA ARG A 529 26.52 21.98 -18.15
C ARG A 529 25.26 21.14 -18.02
N ILE A 530 25.23 19.90 -18.52
CA ILE A 530 24.06 19.01 -18.41
C ILE A 530 24.19 17.98 -17.26
N THR A 531 25.35 17.85 -16.61
CA THR A 531 25.55 17.03 -15.40
C THR A 531 24.94 17.60 -14.11
N MET A 532 24.03 18.58 -14.19
CA MET A 532 23.25 19.10 -13.06
C MET A 532 21.75 18.73 -13.10
N TYR A 533 21.36 17.80 -13.98
CA TYR A 533 20.03 17.16 -13.92
C TYR A 533 20.21 15.65 -13.82
N ASP A 534 20.45 15.19 -12.59
CA ASP A 534 20.04 13.86 -12.17
C ASP A 534 19.39 14.03 -10.79
N GLY A 535 18.06 13.95 -10.82
CA GLY A 535 17.10 14.26 -9.77
C GLY A 535 15.71 13.96 -10.32
#